data_AF-A0A2W7N847-F1
#
_entry.id   AF-A0A2W7N847-F1
#
_cell.length_a   1.000
_cell.length_b   1.000
_cell.length_c   1.000
_cell.angle_alpha   90.00
_cell.angle_beta   90.00
_cell.angle_gamma   90.00
#
_symmetry.space_group_name_H-M   'P 1'
#
loop_
_entity.id
_entity.type
_entity.pdbx_description
1 polymer ?
#
loop_
_entity_poly.entity_id
_entity_poly.type
_entity_poly.pdbx_seq_one_letter_code
_entity_poly.pdbx_strand_id
1 'polypeptide(L)'
;MRTFLELLRIIFISGILGALGWGIIGSIYTNNEATKSYSWLSAIAILLLIFVLYRNKLQFSGWYIGKGKVKLPKSLTVILILSSILLIVLPFVLGSLLS
;
A
#
# COMPACT_ATOMS: atom_id res chain seq x y z
N MET A 1 -6.70 27.04 2.17
CA MET A 1 -5.89 26.60 3.33
C MET A 1 -6.19 25.17 3.78
N ARG A 2 -7.45 24.78 4.05
CA ARG A 2 -7.77 23.41 4.52
C ARG A 2 -7.33 22.31 3.55
N THR A 3 -7.59 22.46 2.24
CA THR A 3 -7.18 21.46 1.21
C THR A 3 -5.67 21.22 1.16
N PHE A 4 -4.85 22.25 1.39
CA PHE A 4 -3.39 22.12 1.41
C PHE A 4 -2.93 21.27 2.60
N LEU A 5 -3.52 21.48 3.79
CA LEU A 5 -3.24 20.67 4.98
C LEU A 5 -3.66 19.21 4.79
N GLU A 6 -4.77 18.97 4.06
CA GLU A 6 -5.18 17.62 3.68
C GLU A 6 -4.17 16.91 2.77
N LEU A 7 -3.67 17.60 1.73
CA LEU A 7 -2.65 17.05 0.83
C LEU A 7 -1.36 16.76 1.60
N LEU A 8 -0.92 17.69 2.45
CA LEU A 8 0.24 17.50 3.31
C LEU A 8 0.06 16.28 4.21
N ARG A 9 -1.11 16.10 4.82
CA ARG A 9 -1.45 14.94 5.64
C ARG A 9 -1.41 13.63 4.86
N ILE A 10 -1.92 13.61 3.63
CA ILE A 10 -1.87 12.43 2.75
C ILE A 10 -0.41 12.07 2.46
N ILE A 11 0.43 13.05 2.15
CA ILE A 11 1.86 12.85 1.85
C ILE A 11 2.57 12.29 3.08
N PHE A 12 2.37 12.87 4.26
CA PHE A 12 2.98 12.36 5.50
C PHE A 12 2.53 10.94 5.84
N ILE A 13 1.22 10.66 5.79
CA ILE A 13 0.69 9.32 6.07
C ILE A 13 1.28 8.30 5.08
N SER A 14 1.26 8.63 3.79
CA SER A 14 1.77 7.74 2.74
C SER A 14 3.28 7.53 2.87
N GLY A 15 4.03 8.58 3.20
CA GLY A 15 5.47 8.51 3.42
C GLY A 15 5.84 7.62 4.62
N ILE A 16 5.18 7.83 5.77
CA ILE A 16 5.44 7.05 6.99
C ILE A 16 5.04 5.58 6.79
N LEU A 17 3.82 5.32 6.34
CA LEU A 17 3.36 3.95 6.11
C LEU A 17 4.13 3.26 4.99
N GLY A 18 4.52 4.01 3.95
CA GLY A 18 5.34 3.52 2.86
C GLY A 18 6.72 3.09 3.34
N ALA A 19 7.40 3.94 4.11
CA ALA A 19 8.70 3.64 4.69
C ALA A 19 8.64 2.44 5.64
N LEU A 20 7.62 2.37 6.51
CA LEU A 20 7.41 1.24 7.42
C LEU A 20 7.15 -0.06 6.64
N GLY A 21 6.24 -0.02 5.67
CA GLY A 21 5.95 -1.16 4.80
C GLY A 21 7.18 -1.64 4.05
N TRP A 22 7.96 -0.72 3.49
CA TRP A 22 9.19 -1.06 2.78
C TRP A 22 10.25 -1.67 3.69
N GLY A 23 10.43 -1.16 4.92
CA GLY A 23 11.37 -1.75 5.88
C GLY A 23 11.01 -3.19 6.28
N ILE A 24 9.72 -3.46 6.48
CA ILE A 24 9.22 -4.81 6.77
C ILE A 24 9.48 -5.73 5.56
N ILE A 25 9.07 -5.30 4.36
CA ILE A 25 9.17 -6.13 3.16
C ILE A 25 10.63 -6.34 2.72
N GLY A 26 11.49 -5.34 2.83
CA GLY A 26 12.92 -5.45 2.52
C GLY A 26 13.62 -6.50 3.39
N SER A 27 13.16 -6.68 4.64
CA SER A 27 13.64 -7.72 5.55
C SER A 27 13.17 -9.12 5.17
N ILE A 28 12.04 -9.23 4.44
CA ILE A 28 11.48 -10.51 3.98
C ILE A 28 12.26 -11.04 2.77
N TYR A 29 12.69 -10.16 1.86
CA TYR A 29 13.37 -10.56 0.62
C TYR A 29 14.90 -10.62 0.73
N THR A 30 15.47 -10.37 1.90
CA THR A 30 16.94 -10.22 2.06
C THR A 30 17.71 -11.51 1.75
N ASN A 31 17.04 -12.67 1.87
CA ASN A 31 17.68 -13.99 1.79
C ASN A 31 17.73 -14.58 0.37
N ASN A 32 17.11 -13.94 -0.63
CA ASN A 32 17.05 -14.47 -2.00
C ASN A 32 17.22 -13.35 -3.04
N GLU A 33 18.35 -13.35 -3.76
CA GLU A 33 18.68 -12.35 -4.78
C GLU A 33 17.69 -12.35 -5.96
N ALA A 34 17.22 -13.52 -6.39
CA ALA A 34 16.23 -13.64 -7.46
C ALA A 34 14.89 -13.02 -7.02
N THR A 35 14.46 -13.26 -5.77
CA THR A 35 13.27 -12.61 -5.20
C THR A 35 13.45 -11.10 -5.06
N LYS A 36 14.65 -10.64 -4.69
CA LYS A 36 14.97 -9.21 -4.53
C LYS A 36 14.79 -8.44 -5.82
N SER A 37 15.11 -9.02 -6.98
CA SER A 37 14.89 -8.42 -8.31
C SER A 37 13.43 -8.04 -8.56
N TYR A 38 12.49 -8.83 -8.03
CA TYR A 38 11.04 -8.61 -8.20
C TYR A 38 10.39 -7.83 -7.04
N SER A 39 11.17 -7.36 -6.06
CA SER A 39 10.66 -6.66 -4.85
C SER A 39 9.86 -5.37 -5.14
N TRP A 40 10.00 -4.78 -6.32
CA TRP A 40 9.23 -3.61 -6.74
C TRP A 40 7.72 -3.88 -6.84
N LEU A 41 7.29 -5.14 -7.06
CA LEU A 41 5.88 -5.54 -7.02
C LEU A 41 5.26 -5.27 -5.64
N SER A 42 6.06 -5.39 -4.60
CA SER A 42 5.65 -5.17 -3.22
C SER A 42 5.53 -3.69 -2.89
N ALA A 43 6.20 -2.80 -3.64
CA ALA A 43 5.94 -1.37 -3.56
C ALA A 43 4.51 -1.04 -4.04
N ILE A 44 4.04 -1.70 -5.11
CA ILE A 44 2.65 -1.58 -5.58
C ILE A 44 1.69 -2.11 -4.52
N ALA A 45 2.00 -3.27 -3.90
CA ALA A 45 1.19 -3.82 -2.81
C ALA A 45 1.08 -2.84 -1.63
N ILE A 46 2.19 -2.22 -1.20
CA ILE A 46 2.19 -1.23 -0.13
C ILE A 46 1.29 -0.04 -0.48
N LEU A 47 1.38 0.48 -1.71
CA LEU A 47 0.53 1.58 -2.17
C LEU A 47 -0.96 1.22 -2.14
N LEU A 48 -1.32 0.01 -2.56
CA LEU A 48 -2.70 -0.47 -2.51
C LEU A 48 -3.21 -0.58 -1.06
N LEU A 49 -2.41 -1.13 -0.14
CA LEU A 49 -2.78 -1.22 1.27
C LEU A 49 -2.95 0.16 1.91
N ILE A 50 -2.03 1.10 1.63
CA ILE A 50 -2.15 2.49 2.08
C ILE A 50 -3.41 3.13 1.53
N PHE A 51 -3.70 2.94 0.24
CA PHE A 51 -4.91 3.47 -0.39
C PHE A 51 -6.19 2.95 0.27
N VAL A 52 -6.28 1.63 0.51
CA VAL A 52 -7.42 1.00 1.20
C VAL A 52 -7.58 1.54 2.62
N LEU A 53 -6.48 1.58 3.39
CA LEU A 53 -6.48 2.09 4.76
C LEU A 53 -6.90 3.57 4.80
N TYR A 54 -6.39 4.35 3.86
CA TYR A 54 -6.71 5.76 3.75
C TYR A 54 -8.20 5.96 3.43
N ARG A 55 -8.71 5.33 2.36
CA ARG A 55 -10.09 5.50 1.91
C ARG A 55 -11.14 4.96 2.88
N ASN A 56 -10.80 3.98 3.72
CA ASN A 56 -11.77 3.38 4.64
C ASN A 56 -11.69 3.90 6.09
N LYS A 57 -10.53 4.42 6.52
CA LYS A 57 -10.31 4.85 7.91
C LYS A 57 -9.71 6.25 8.01
N LEU A 58 -8.51 6.47 7.46
CA LEU A 58 -7.76 7.70 7.75
C LEU A 58 -8.35 8.96 7.09
N GLN A 59 -9.03 8.83 5.96
CA GLN A 59 -9.72 9.94 5.33
C GLN A 59 -10.84 10.51 6.24
N PHE A 60 -11.42 9.68 7.13
CA PHE A 60 -12.56 10.10 7.94
C PHE A 60 -12.18 11.04 9.09
N SER A 61 -10.94 10.97 9.56
CA SER A 61 -10.42 11.81 10.65
C SER A 61 -9.81 13.14 10.16
N GLY A 62 -10.00 13.50 8.89
CA GLY A 62 -9.53 14.77 8.32
C GLY A 62 -10.54 15.90 8.39
N TRP A 63 -10.09 17.09 8.02
CA TRP A 63 -10.85 18.33 7.88
C TRP A 63 -11.67 18.40 6.59
N TYR A 64 -11.48 17.47 5.65
CA TYR A 64 -12.32 17.37 4.45
C TYR A 64 -13.72 16.82 4.78
N ILE A 65 -14.75 17.60 4.41
CA ILE A 65 -16.18 17.30 4.59
C ILE A 65 -16.90 17.41 3.23
N GLY A 66 -16.29 16.89 2.16
CA GLY A 66 -16.89 16.89 0.82
C GLY A 66 -17.57 15.58 0.45
N LYS A 67 -18.36 15.61 -0.64
CA LYS A 67 -19.14 14.46 -1.15
C LYS A 67 -18.30 13.21 -1.48
N GLY A 68 -16.99 13.34 -1.64
CA GLY A 68 -16.06 12.23 -1.89
C GLY A 68 -15.69 11.39 -0.65
N LYS A 69 -16.19 11.75 0.55
CA LYS A 69 -15.91 11.07 1.83
C LYS A 69 -16.78 9.82 1.99
N VAL A 70 -16.63 8.88 1.06
CA VAL A 70 -17.35 7.60 1.02
C VAL A 70 -16.35 6.47 1.10
N LYS A 71 -16.64 5.47 1.95
CA LYS A 71 -15.82 4.25 2.05
C LYS A 71 -15.86 3.50 0.75
N LEU A 72 -14.82 2.71 0.48
CA LEU A 72 -14.88 1.76 -0.61
C LEU A 72 -15.97 0.71 -0.32
N PRO A 73 -16.70 0.23 -1.34
CA PRO A 73 -17.50 -0.97 -1.22
C PRO A 73 -16.70 -2.12 -0.60
N LYS A 74 -17.35 -2.95 0.19
CA LYS A 74 -16.68 -4.07 0.89
C LYS A 74 -16.00 -5.02 -0.10
N SER A 75 -16.65 -5.30 -1.23
CA SER A 75 -16.09 -6.11 -2.32
C SER A 75 -14.78 -5.54 -2.85
N LEU A 76 -14.75 -4.26 -3.23
CA LEU A 76 -13.55 -3.60 -3.73
C LEU A 76 -12.43 -3.56 -2.68
N THR A 77 -12.78 -3.33 -1.41
CA THR A 77 -11.81 -3.38 -0.30
C THR A 77 -11.14 -4.75 -0.22
N VAL A 78 -11.94 -5.82 -0.25
CA VAL A 78 -11.42 -7.20 -0.18
C VAL A 78 -10.55 -7.53 -1.40
N ILE A 79 -11.02 -7.17 -2.60
CA ILE A 79 -10.26 -7.40 -3.84
C ILE A 79 -8.90 -6.73 -3.77
N LEU A 80 -8.83 -5.44 -3.40
CA LEU A 80 -7.57 -4.71 -3.32
C LEU A 80 -6.62 -5.29 -2.27
N ILE A 81 -7.14 -5.73 -1.12
CA ILE A 81 -6.32 -6.40 -0.09
C ILE A 81 -5.78 -7.73 -0.63
N LEU A 82 -6.62 -8.56 -1.26
CA LEU A 82 -6.20 -9.83 -1.84
C LEU A 82 -5.16 -9.63 -2.95
N SER A 83 -5.37 -8.66 -3.85
CA SER A 83 -4.39 -8.29 -4.87
C SER A 83 -3.07 -7.83 -4.26
N SER A 84 -3.11 -7.09 -3.15
CA SER A 84 -1.89 -6.67 -2.44
C SER A 84 -1.14 -7.87 -1.87
N ILE A 85 -1.85 -8.82 -1.25
CA ILE A 85 -1.26 -10.06 -0.72
C ILE A 85 -0.61 -10.86 -1.85
N LEU A 86 -1.32 -11.03 -2.97
CA LEU A 86 -0.79 -11.71 -4.15
C LEU A 86 0.50 -11.05 -4.66
N LEU A 87 0.53 -9.72 -4.75
CA LEU A 87 1.72 -8.97 -5.18
C LEU A 87 2.91 -9.10 -4.22
N ILE A 88 2.69 -9.34 -2.92
CA ILE A 88 3.77 -9.59 -1.95
C ILE A 88 4.34 -11.01 -2.11
N VAL A 89 3.51 -11.98 -2.48
CA VAL A 89 3.93 -13.38 -2.66
C VAL A 89 4.59 -13.59 -4.04
N LEU A 90 4.14 -12.87 -5.05
CA LEU A 90 4.55 -13.05 -6.44
C LEU A 90 6.08 -13.01 -6.69
N PRO A 91 6.88 -12.13 -6.03
CA PRO A 91 8.34 -12.14 -6.13
C PRO A 91 9.00 -13.49 -5.81
N PHE A 92 8.44 -14.26 -4.87
CA PHE A 92 8.96 -15.59 -4.53
C PHE A 92 8.72 -16.59 -5.66
N VAL A 93 7.51 -16.56 -6.22
CA VAL A 93 7.12 -17.44 -7.34
C VAL A 93 7.94 -17.12 -8.58
N LEU A 94 8.02 -15.84 -8.97
CA LEU A 94 8.81 -15.40 -10.12
C LEU A 94 10.30 -15.66 -9.90
N GLY A 95 10.81 -15.34 -8.71
CA GLY A 95 12.19 -15.62 -8.34
C GLY A 95 12.52 -17.11 -8.41
N SER A 96 11.59 -18.02 -8.12
CA SER A 96 11.81 -19.47 -8.23
C SER A 96 11.66 -20.04 -9.65
N LEU A 97 10.86 -19.40 -10.51
CA LEU A 97 10.56 -19.88 -11.87
C LEU A 97 11.53 -19.34 -12.92
N LEU A 98 12.07 -18.14 -12.69
CA LEU A 98 12.87 -17.38 -13.65
C LEU A 98 14.36 -17.28 -13.27
N SER A 99 14.74 -17.83 -12.11
CA SER A 99 16.15 -18.04 -11.71
C SER A 99 16.70 -19.34 -12.26
#